data_AF-A0A7K3G8T1-F1
#
_entry.id   AF-A0A7K3G8T1-F1
#
_cell.length_a   1.000
_cell.length_b   1.000
_cell.length_c   1.000
_cell.angle_alpha   90.00
_cell.angle_beta   90.00
_cell.angle_gamma   90.00
#
_symmetry.space_group_name_H-M   'P 1'
#
loop_
_entity.id
_entity.type
_entity.pdbx_description
1 polymer ?
#
loop_
_entity_poly.entity_id
_entity_poly.type
_entity_poly.pdbx_seq_one_letter_code
_entity_poly.pdbx_strand_id
1 'polypeptide(L)'
;PAPSAPGVLTALRPADPAAPSVGSAAGRPADLAAVLVPLLADPGLGPLRTASVVDTATGKQLYGEGATTPMTPASTVKIATAAAALSALGPDHRIATTVTAAPDGKTVTLTGGGDPTLDANRLKALATATARALKARGHTPVRLAYDTSLYTGPAVHPIGPNENIAPVTALMTRAGRLDDSPSGPAPRDADPARATATAFAALLTRAGVPVTGDPAP
;
A
#
# COMPACT_ATOMS: atom_id res chain seq x y z
N PRO A 1 -0.69 -6.78 18.77
CA PRO A 1 0.61 -6.74 18.07
C PRO A 1 0.49 -7.47 16.72
N ALA A 2 0.63 -6.77 15.60
CA ALA A 2 0.75 -7.45 14.30
C ALA A 2 2.08 -8.23 14.29
N PRO A 3 2.14 -9.43 13.71
CA PRO A 3 3.40 -10.16 13.61
C PRO A 3 4.38 -9.31 12.81
N SER A 4 5.50 -8.95 13.44
CA SER A 4 6.69 -8.50 12.72
C SER A 4 7.02 -9.59 11.69
N ALA A 5 7.45 -9.21 10.49
CA ALA A 5 7.92 -10.14 9.47
C ALA A 5 9.46 -10.20 9.53
N PRO A 6 10.08 -10.87 10.53
CA PRO A 6 11.54 -10.95 10.64
C PRO A 6 12.18 -11.57 9.38
N GLY A 7 11.46 -12.46 8.69
CA GLY A 7 12.00 -13.20 7.54
C GLY A 7 12.42 -12.35 6.34
N VAL A 8 11.80 -11.18 6.11
CA VAL A 8 12.15 -10.34 4.94
C VAL A 8 13.46 -9.58 5.17
N LEU A 9 13.77 -9.21 6.41
CA LEU A 9 14.98 -8.45 6.75
C LEU A 9 16.21 -9.34 6.94
N THR A 10 16.03 -10.61 7.32
CA THR A 10 17.14 -11.57 7.43
C THR A 10 17.84 -11.81 6.10
N ALA A 11 17.10 -11.74 4.98
CA ALA A 11 17.65 -11.92 3.63
C ALA A 11 18.43 -10.70 3.10
N LEU A 12 18.33 -9.54 3.76
CA LEU A 12 18.92 -8.27 3.30
C LEU A 12 20.13 -7.80 4.13
N ARG A 13 20.51 -8.52 5.20
CA ARG A 13 21.76 -8.24 5.91
C ARG A 13 22.94 -8.82 5.13
N PRO A 14 24.11 -8.15 5.11
CA PRO A 14 25.36 -8.80 4.74
C PRO A 14 25.50 -10.07 5.58
N ALA A 15 25.81 -11.20 4.93
CA ALA A 15 25.92 -12.48 5.61
C ALA A 15 26.91 -12.37 6.78
N ASP A 16 26.47 -12.79 7.96
CA ASP A 16 27.34 -12.90 9.14
C ASP A 16 28.33 -14.04 8.86
N PRO A 17 29.66 -13.80 8.77
CA PRO A 17 30.63 -14.82 8.39
C PRO A 17 30.73 -15.98 9.39
N ALA A 18 30.11 -15.84 10.57
CA ALA A 18 30.05 -16.85 11.62
C ALA A 18 28.71 -17.60 11.72
N ALA A 19 27.71 -17.26 10.90
CA ALA A 19 26.47 -18.05 10.84
C ALA A 19 26.79 -19.43 10.24
N PRO A 20 26.24 -20.54 10.78
CA PRO A 20 26.39 -21.84 10.15
C PRO A 20 25.90 -21.72 8.72
N SER A 21 26.79 -21.99 7.76
CA SER A 21 26.38 -22.13 6.37
C SER A 21 25.25 -23.15 6.36
N VAL A 22 24.12 -22.80 5.75
CA VAL A 22 23.17 -23.80 5.28
C VAL A 22 23.91 -24.63 4.24
N GLY A 23 24.67 -25.60 4.75
CA GLY A 23 25.44 -26.53 3.97
C GLY A 23 24.48 -27.39 3.18
N SER A 24 24.45 -27.17 1.88
CA SER A 24 24.99 -28.13 0.93
C SER A 24 24.65 -27.65 -0.46
N ALA A 25 25.62 -27.75 -1.36
CA ALA A 25 25.42 -27.79 -2.79
C ALA A 25 24.63 -29.05 -3.22
N ALA A 26 23.53 -29.35 -2.54
CA ALA A 26 22.60 -30.39 -2.91
C ALA A 26 21.58 -29.80 -3.90
N GLY A 27 21.86 -29.97 -5.19
CA GLY A 27 20.86 -29.82 -6.26
C GLY A 27 20.95 -28.57 -7.13
N ARG A 28 22.05 -27.79 -7.13
CA ARG A 28 22.27 -26.89 -8.27
C ARG A 28 22.47 -27.76 -9.52
N PRO A 29 21.69 -27.59 -10.61
CA PRO A 29 22.03 -28.21 -11.88
C PRO A 29 23.49 -27.87 -12.18
N ALA A 30 24.31 -28.88 -12.48
CA ALA A 30 25.73 -28.66 -12.78
C ALA A 30 25.91 -27.69 -13.96
N ASP A 31 24.90 -27.60 -14.82
CA ASP A 31 24.78 -26.62 -15.88
C ASP A 31 23.36 -26.01 -15.91
N LEU A 32 23.20 -24.79 -15.40
CA LEU A 32 21.95 -24.04 -15.49
C LEU A 32 21.60 -23.68 -16.94
N ALA A 33 22.59 -23.50 -17.83
CA ALA A 33 22.33 -23.16 -19.22
C ALA A 33 21.68 -24.32 -19.96
N ALA A 34 22.12 -25.56 -19.72
CA ALA A 34 21.49 -26.76 -20.28
C ALA A 34 20.00 -26.90 -19.95
N VAL A 35 19.56 -26.37 -18.80
CA VAL A 35 18.15 -26.36 -18.38
C VAL A 35 17.39 -25.15 -18.91
N LEU A 36 17.98 -23.94 -18.78
CA LEU A 36 17.27 -22.69 -19.03
C LEU A 36 17.21 -22.32 -20.52
N VAL A 37 18.23 -22.62 -21.31
CA VAL A 37 18.27 -22.26 -22.75
C VAL A 37 17.10 -22.90 -23.52
N PRO A 38 16.79 -24.21 -23.37
CA PRO A 38 15.63 -24.80 -24.03
C PRO A 38 14.28 -24.19 -23.58
N LEU A 39 14.17 -23.79 -22.31
CA LEU A 39 12.94 -23.19 -21.76
C LEU A 39 12.75 -21.76 -22.28
N LEU A 40 13.82 -20.97 -22.34
CA LEU A 40 13.78 -19.61 -22.89
C LEU A 40 13.57 -19.59 -24.40
N ALA A 41 13.83 -20.71 -25.09
CA ALA A 41 13.53 -20.86 -26.51
C ALA A 41 12.03 -20.96 -26.82
N ASP A 42 11.17 -21.23 -25.82
CA ASP A 42 9.72 -21.43 -26.01
C ASP A 42 9.07 -20.23 -26.74
N PRO A 43 8.45 -20.44 -27.92
CA PRO A 43 7.86 -19.35 -28.71
C PRO A 43 6.73 -18.62 -27.97
N GLY A 44 6.08 -19.25 -26.98
CA GLY A 44 5.05 -18.64 -26.13
C GLY A 44 5.56 -17.51 -25.23
N LEU A 45 6.88 -17.40 -25.01
CA LEU A 45 7.49 -16.29 -24.27
C LEU A 45 7.63 -15.00 -25.09
N GLY A 46 7.30 -15.03 -26.38
CA GLY A 46 7.47 -13.90 -27.27
C GLY A 46 8.94 -13.63 -27.65
N PRO A 47 9.22 -12.54 -28.39
CA PRO A 47 10.52 -12.31 -29.01
C PRO A 47 11.59 -11.76 -28.07
N LEU A 48 11.20 -11.17 -26.93
CA LEU A 48 12.12 -10.62 -25.94
C LEU A 48 12.07 -11.45 -24.66
N ARG A 49 13.10 -12.26 -24.44
CA ARG A 49 13.29 -13.06 -23.23
C ARG A 49 14.59 -12.63 -22.57
N THR A 50 14.57 -12.52 -21.24
CA THR A 50 15.78 -12.31 -20.45
C THR A 50 15.70 -13.14 -19.18
N ALA A 51 16.84 -13.46 -18.61
CA ALA A 51 16.94 -14.19 -17.36
C ALA A 51 18.24 -13.81 -16.64
N SER A 52 18.19 -13.81 -15.31
CA SER A 52 19.37 -13.72 -14.45
C SER A 52 19.15 -14.60 -13.22
N VAL A 53 20.13 -15.44 -12.93
CA VAL A 53 20.15 -16.28 -11.71
C VAL A 53 21.38 -15.87 -10.92
N VAL A 54 21.16 -15.42 -9.69
CA VAL A 54 22.23 -14.95 -8.80
C VAL A 54 22.22 -15.80 -7.52
N ASP A 55 23.39 -16.25 -7.11
CA ASP A 55 23.58 -16.83 -5.79
C ASP A 55 23.47 -15.71 -4.74
N THR A 56 22.45 -15.76 -3.89
CA THR A 56 22.19 -14.72 -2.90
C THR A 56 23.19 -14.70 -1.75
N ALA A 57 23.91 -15.80 -1.50
CA ALA A 57 24.93 -15.86 -0.45
C ALA A 57 26.26 -15.24 -0.92
N THR A 58 26.61 -15.43 -2.20
CA THR A 58 27.91 -14.96 -2.73
C THR A 58 27.79 -13.76 -3.67
N GLY A 59 26.59 -13.37 -4.09
CA GLY A 59 26.35 -12.37 -5.13
C GLY A 59 26.78 -12.78 -6.54
N LYS A 60 27.18 -14.05 -6.74
CA LYS A 60 27.70 -14.52 -8.03
C LYS A 60 26.54 -14.75 -8.98
N GLN A 61 26.58 -14.14 -10.16
CA GLN A 61 25.69 -14.51 -11.25
C GLN A 61 26.05 -15.93 -11.73
N LEU A 62 25.10 -16.85 -11.59
CA LEU A 62 25.22 -18.25 -11.98
C LEU A 62 24.77 -18.48 -13.42
N TYR A 63 23.85 -17.64 -13.92
CA TYR A 63 23.36 -17.65 -15.30
C TYR A 63 22.83 -16.27 -15.69
N GLY A 64 22.94 -15.91 -16.97
CA GLY A 64 22.35 -14.68 -17.50
C GLY A 64 22.12 -14.76 -19.01
N GLU A 65 20.94 -14.37 -19.45
CA GLU A 65 20.56 -14.20 -20.86
C GLU A 65 19.90 -12.82 -20.99
N GLY A 66 20.49 -11.91 -21.77
CA GLY A 66 20.00 -10.54 -21.88
C GLY A 66 19.83 -9.82 -20.53
N ALA A 67 20.61 -10.18 -19.51
CA ALA A 67 20.39 -9.78 -18.11
C ALA A 67 20.43 -8.26 -17.86
N THR A 68 21.03 -7.49 -18.77
CA THR A 68 21.11 -6.03 -18.72
C THR A 68 20.17 -5.34 -19.71
N THR A 69 19.35 -6.09 -20.44
CA THR A 69 18.40 -5.56 -21.41
C THR A 69 17.20 -4.96 -20.69
N PRO A 70 16.86 -3.67 -20.93
CA PRO A 70 15.69 -3.06 -20.31
C PRO A 70 14.39 -3.75 -20.72
N MET A 71 13.50 -3.98 -19.75
CA MET A 71 12.17 -4.54 -19.97
C MET A 71 11.12 -3.79 -19.14
N THR A 72 9.87 -3.79 -19.60
CA THR A 72 8.75 -3.34 -18.79
C THR A 72 8.53 -4.33 -17.64
N PRO A 73 8.72 -3.94 -16.37
CA PRO A 73 8.71 -4.89 -15.24
C PRO A 73 7.31 -5.41 -14.89
N ALA A 74 6.25 -4.75 -15.39
CA ALA A 74 4.88 -4.96 -14.92
C ALA A 74 4.85 -4.96 -13.37
N SER A 75 4.24 -5.96 -12.73
CA SER A 75 4.14 -6.02 -11.27
C SER A 75 5.47 -6.30 -10.55
N THR A 76 6.56 -6.69 -11.22
CA THR A 76 7.86 -6.86 -10.54
C THR A 76 8.43 -5.53 -10.06
N VAL A 77 7.96 -4.39 -10.57
CA VAL A 77 8.27 -3.04 -10.05
C VAL A 77 7.97 -2.90 -8.56
N LYS A 78 7.00 -3.68 -8.05
CA LYS A 78 6.61 -3.67 -6.63
C LYS A 78 7.76 -4.09 -5.71
N ILE A 79 8.73 -4.87 -6.20
CA ILE A 79 9.93 -5.22 -5.43
C ILE A 79 10.74 -3.96 -5.11
N ALA A 80 10.99 -3.11 -6.11
CA ALA A 80 11.71 -1.85 -5.92
C ALA A 80 10.92 -0.88 -5.02
N THR A 81 9.60 -0.77 -5.22
CA THR A 81 8.74 0.06 -4.36
C THR A 81 8.75 -0.41 -2.91
N ALA A 82 8.64 -1.72 -2.66
CA ALA A 82 8.68 -2.27 -1.32
C ALA A 82 10.03 -2.06 -0.64
N ALA A 83 11.14 -2.28 -1.36
CA ALA A 83 12.48 -2.03 -0.85
C ALA A 83 12.67 -0.55 -0.47
N ALA A 84 12.21 0.38 -1.31
CA ALA A 84 12.27 1.82 -1.03
C ALA A 84 11.44 2.19 0.21
N ALA A 85 10.20 1.71 0.31
CA ALA A 85 9.31 1.99 1.43
C ALA A 85 9.88 1.44 2.75
N LEU A 86 10.35 0.19 2.76
CA LEU A 86 10.95 -0.43 3.95
C LEU A 86 12.25 0.26 4.36
N SER A 87 13.08 0.67 3.41
CA SER A 87 14.34 1.36 3.70
C SER A 87 14.11 2.76 4.26
N ALA A 88 13.12 3.48 3.74
CA ALA A 88 12.84 4.87 4.15
C ALA A 88 12.03 4.96 5.45
N LEU A 89 11.05 4.08 5.64
CA LEU A 89 10.07 4.18 6.73
C LEU A 89 10.30 3.15 7.85
N GLY A 90 10.97 2.04 7.54
CA GLY A 90 11.10 0.90 8.43
C GLY A 90 9.85 0.00 8.44
N PRO A 91 9.98 -1.25 8.92
CA PRO A 91 8.90 -2.24 8.95
C PRO A 91 7.78 -1.89 9.94
N ASP A 92 8.08 -1.06 10.94
CA ASP A 92 7.14 -0.68 12.01
C ASP A 92 6.35 0.58 11.69
N HIS A 93 6.58 1.20 10.53
CA HIS A 93 5.83 2.39 10.12
C HIS A 93 4.32 2.12 10.10
N ARG A 94 3.55 3.11 10.54
CA ARG A 94 2.09 3.10 10.50
C ARG A 94 1.61 4.36 9.82
N ILE A 95 0.75 4.18 8.84
CA ILE A 95 0.13 5.28 8.11
C ILE A 95 -1.12 5.70 8.87
N ALA A 96 -1.16 6.94 9.36
CA ALA A 96 -2.23 7.42 10.21
C ALA A 96 -3.37 8.07 9.41
N THR A 97 -4.59 7.97 9.93
CA THR A 97 -5.70 8.86 9.58
C THR A 97 -6.09 9.59 10.86
N THR A 98 -6.05 10.92 10.84
CA THR A 98 -6.19 11.74 12.04
C THR A 98 -7.39 12.66 11.94
N VAL A 99 -7.89 13.13 13.09
CA VAL A 99 -8.94 14.14 13.14
C VAL A 99 -8.48 15.26 14.05
N THR A 100 -8.57 16.49 13.56
CA THR A 100 -8.31 17.70 14.34
C THR A 100 -9.57 18.55 14.41
N ALA A 101 -9.70 19.37 15.46
CA ALA A 101 -10.76 20.36 15.58
C ALA A 101 -10.14 21.75 15.51
N ALA A 102 -10.80 22.67 14.82
CA ALA A 102 -10.45 24.08 14.88
C ALA A 102 -10.58 24.60 16.32
N PRO A 103 -9.83 25.66 16.70
CA PRO A 103 -9.90 26.20 18.06
C PRO A 103 -11.30 26.64 18.52
N ASP A 104 -12.15 27.05 17.59
CA ASP A 104 -13.55 27.43 17.87
C ASP A 104 -14.51 26.23 17.98
N GLY A 105 -14.00 25.01 17.70
CA GLY A 105 -14.75 23.76 17.73
C GLY A 105 -15.83 23.63 16.65
N LYS A 106 -15.92 24.57 15.70
CA LYS A 106 -16.98 24.57 14.67
C LYS A 106 -16.65 23.68 13.50
N THR A 107 -15.37 23.47 13.21
CA THR A 107 -14.91 22.63 12.11
C THR A 107 -14.00 21.52 12.64
N VAL A 108 -14.22 20.31 12.14
CA VAL A 108 -13.29 19.19 12.30
C VAL A 108 -12.72 18.79 10.96
N THR A 109 -11.44 18.47 10.91
CA THR A 109 -10.73 18.07 9.69
C THR A 109 -10.31 16.61 9.81
N LEU A 110 -10.79 15.76 8.90
CA LEU A 110 -10.34 14.39 8.71
C LEU A 110 -9.14 14.37 7.75
N THR A 111 -7.94 14.15 8.27
CA THR A 111 -6.70 14.16 7.46
C THR A 111 -6.28 12.74 7.13
N GLY A 112 -6.13 12.45 5.84
CA GLY A 112 -5.62 11.18 5.35
C GLY A 112 -4.09 11.16 5.28
N GLY A 113 -3.46 10.14 5.88
CA GLY A 113 -2.02 9.91 5.74
C GLY A 113 -1.63 8.96 4.61
N GLY A 114 -2.61 8.42 3.87
CA GLY A 114 -2.39 7.48 2.77
C GLY A 114 -2.60 6.00 3.10
N ASP A 115 -3.33 5.66 4.18
CA ASP A 115 -3.58 4.26 4.58
C ASP A 115 -4.61 3.61 3.62
N PRO A 116 -4.21 2.70 2.70
CA PRO A 116 -5.17 2.06 1.80
C PRO A 116 -5.94 0.93 2.51
N THR A 117 -5.61 0.62 3.76
CA THR A 117 -6.17 -0.48 4.55
C THR A 117 -7.13 -0.01 5.63
N LEU A 118 -7.43 1.30 5.72
CA LEU A 118 -8.44 1.81 6.64
C LEU A 118 -9.79 1.15 6.34
N ASP A 119 -10.32 0.39 7.29
CA ASP A 119 -11.59 -0.32 7.17
C ASP A 119 -12.75 0.44 7.88
N ALA A 120 -13.97 -0.06 7.68
CA ALA A 120 -15.17 0.54 8.27
C ALA A 120 -15.18 0.52 9.80
N ASN A 121 -14.57 -0.49 10.42
CA ASN A 121 -14.52 -0.63 11.88
C ASN A 121 -13.54 0.39 12.49
N ARG A 122 -12.36 0.56 11.90
CA ARG A 122 -11.37 1.57 12.28
C ARG A 122 -11.92 2.99 12.04
N LEU A 123 -12.65 3.21 10.94
CA LEU A 123 -13.31 4.50 10.70
C LEU A 123 -14.40 4.79 11.74
N LYS A 124 -15.22 3.80 12.10
CA LYS A 124 -16.23 3.91 13.17
C LYS A 124 -15.60 4.18 14.53
N ALA A 125 -14.50 3.50 14.86
CA ALA A 125 -13.76 3.73 16.09
C ALA A 125 -13.22 5.16 16.15
N LEU A 126 -12.62 5.66 15.06
CA LEU A 126 -12.15 7.04 14.95
C LEU A 126 -13.31 8.04 15.16
N ALA A 127 -14.44 7.85 14.48
CA ALA A 127 -15.61 8.73 14.62
C ALA A 127 -16.17 8.73 16.05
N THR A 128 -16.21 7.57 16.70
CA THR A 128 -16.68 7.42 18.08
C THR A 128 -15.75 8.14 19.07
N ALA A 129 -14.43 8.03 18.87
CA ALA A 129 -13.44 8.73 19.68
C ALA A 129 -13.54 10.26 19.49
N THR A 130 -13.65 10.71 18.23
CA THR A 130 -13.84 12.13 17.89
C THR A 130 -15.11 12.69 18.52
N ALA A 131 -16.26 12.02 18.37
CA ALA A 131 -17.53 12.47 18.94
C ALA A 131 -17.48 12.59 20.46
N ARG A 132 -16.77 11.69 21.15
CA ARG A 132 -16.55 11.76 22.60
C ARG A 132 -15.74 13.00 22.98
N ALA A 133 -14.64 13.25 22.26
CA ALA A 133 -13.77 14.40 22.50
C ALA A 133 -14.49 15.74 22.26
N LEU A 134 -15.32 15.82 21.20
CA LEU A 134 -16.11 17.01 20.88
C LEU A 134 -17.19 17.29 21.93
N LYS A 135 -17.97 16.27 22.32
CA LYS A 135 -19.02 16.42 23.35
C LYS A 135 -18.45 16.83 24.71
N ALA A 136 -17.30 16.29 25.10
CA ALA A 136 -16.63 16.68 26.34
C ALA A 136 -16.22 18.17 26.37
N ARG A 137 -16.13 18.82 25.21
CA ARG A 137 -15.78 20.24 25.04
C ARG A 137 -16.99 21.11 24.66
N GLY A 138 -18.19 20.54 24.58
CA GLY A 138 -19.40 21.26 24.13
C GLY A 138 -19.40 21.63 22.64
N HIS A 139 -18.56 21.00 21.81
CA HIS A 139 -18.47 21.27 20.38
C HIS A 139 -19.47 20.43 19.61
N THR A 140 -20.71 20.93 19.48
CA THR A 140 -21.75 20.33 18.66
C THR A 140 -22.81 21.38 18.31
N PRO A 141 -23.31 21.45 17.06
CA PRO A 141 -22.90 20.66 15.89
C PRO A 141 -21.56 21.12 15.31
N VAL A 142 -21.01 20.38 14.34
CA VAL A 142 -19.75 20.72 13.64
C VAL A 142 -19.90 20.70 12.12
N ARG A 143 -18.95 21.30 11.40
CA ARG A 143 -18.70 21.07 9.97
C ARG A 143 -17.56 20.07 9.81
N LEU A 144 -17.58 19.27 8.75
CA LEU A 144 -16.49 18.34 8.43
C LEU A 144 -15.73 18.85 7.20
N ALA A 145 -14.44 19.11 7.37
CA ALA A 145 -13.47 19.22 6.29
C ALA A 145 -12.69 17.90 6.15
N TYR A 146 -12.06 17.65 5.00
CA TYR A 146 -11.14 16.53 4.83
C TYR A 146 -9.88 16.93 4.07
N ASP A 147 -8.72 16.51 4.56
CA ASP A 147 -7.43 16.91 4.01
C ASP A 147 -6.76 15.73 3.30
N THR A 148 -6.54 15.90 1.99
CA THR A 148 -5.82 14.96 1.12
C THR A 148 -4.49 15.53 0.61
N SER A 149 -4.05 16.68 1.12
CA SER A 149 -2.92 17.46 0.59
C SER A 149 -1.57 16.76 0.70
N LEU A 150 -1.47 15.69 1.49
CA LEU A 150 -0.25 14.88 1.58
C LEU A 150 0.16 14.29 0.22
N TYR A 151 -0.80 13.99 -0.65
CA TYR A 151 -0.53 13.53 -2.01
C TYR A 151 -0.81 14.67 -2.99
N THR A 152 0.08 14.83 -3.97
CA THR A 152 -0.06 15.78 -5.08
C THR A 152 0.17 15.07 -6.42
N GLY A 153 -0.26 15.69 -7.51
CA GLY A 153 -0.15 15.11 -8.86
C GLY A 153 -1.39 14.33 -9.31
N PRO A 154 -1.30 13.61 -10.44
CA PRO A 154 -2.45 12.90 -11.02
C PRO A 154 -2.95 11.77 -10.12
N ALA A 155 -4.26 11.78 -9.83
CA ALA A 155 -4.88 10.72 -9.03
C ALA A 155 -5.05 9.40 -9.80
N VAL A 156 -5.10 9.43 -11.13
CA VAL A 156 -5.32 8.24 -11.97
C VAL A 156 -4.16 8.06 -12.94
N HIS A 157 -3.65 6.83 -13.03
CA HIS A 157 -2.59 6.49 -13.97
C HIS A 157 -3.13 6.49 -15.42
N PRO A 158 -2.39 7.01 -16.42
CA PRO A 158 -2.85 7.09 -17.81
C PRO A 158 -2.88 5.76 -18.57
N ILE A 159 -2.95 4.60 -17.88
CA ILE A 159 -2.92 3.27 -18.52
C ILE A 159 -4.26 2.88 -19.17
N GLY A 160 -5.25 3.80 -19.16
CA GLY A 160 -6.60 3.57 -19.65
C GLY A 160 -7.55 3.01 -18.57
N PRO A 161 -8.81 2.74 -18.93
CA PRO A 161 -9.80 2.17 -18.02
C PRO A 161 -9.30 0.85 -17.43
N ASN A 162 -9.25 0.76 -16.10
CA ASN A 162 -8.81 -0.43 -15.40
C ASN A 162 -9.58 -0.57 -14.09
N GLU A 163 -10.42 -1.59 -14.00
CA GLU A 163 -11.20 -1.90 -12.80
C GLU A 163 -10.35 -2.26 -11.58
N ASN A 164 -9.05 -2.52 -11.76
CA ASN A 164 -8.14 -2.80 -10.65
C ASN A 164 -7.51 -1.54 -10.02
N ILE A 165 -7.61 -0.37 -10.65
CA ILE A 165 -6.97 0.86 -10.14
C ILE A 165 -8.00 1.77 -9.47
N ALA A 166 -7.71 2.16 -8.24
CA ALA A 166 -8.42 3.25 -7.57
C ALA A 166 -7.65 4.56 -7.78
N PRO A 167 -8.31 5.72 -7.68
CA PRO A 167 -7.62 6.99 -7.52
C PRO A 167 -6.61 6.94 -6.36
N VAL A 168 -5.39 7.38 -6.60
CA VAL A 168 -4.33 7.52 -5.60
C VAL A 168 -4.60 8.81 -4.81
N THR A 169 -5.10 8.65 -3.59
CA THR A 169 -5.42 9.75 -2.67
C THR A 169 -4.95 9.42 -1.26
N ALA A 170 -4.67 10.45 -0.46
CA ALA A 170 -4.22 10.26 0.91
C ALA A 170 -5.35 9.79 1.85
N LEU A 171 -6.61 9.92 1.45
CA LEU A 171 -7.77 9.49 2.24
C LEU A 171 -8.62 8.49 1.44
N MET A 172 -8.71 7.26 1.93
CA MET A 172 -9.61 6.24 1.38
C MET A 172 -9.96 5.19 2.43
N THR A 173 -11.02 4.43 2.17
CA THR A 173 -11.36 3.22 2.91
C THR A 173 -11.30 2.01 1.98
N ARG A 174 -10.79 0.88 2.49
CA ARG A 174 -10.75 -0.42 1.78
C ARG A 174 -10.15 -0.33 0.38
N ALA A 175 -9.09 0.47 0.20
CA ALA A 175 -8.47 0.78 -1.08
C ALA A 175 -9.46 1.36 -2.14
N GLY A 176 -10.52 2.03 -1.69
CA GLY A 176 -11.58 2.56 -2.55
C GLY A 176 -12.51 1.50 -3.13
N ARG A 177 -12.54 0.25 -2.62
CA ARG A 177 -13.48 -0.78 -3.11
C ARG A 177 -14.93 -0.41 -2.80
N LEU A 178 -15.82 -0.71 -3.74
CA LEU A 178 -17.27 -0.58 -3.59
C LEU A 178 -17.93 -1.85 -3.05
N ASP A 179 -17.25 -2.99 -3.10
CA ASP A 179 -17.72 -4.29 -2.61
C ASP A 179 -16.79 -4.85 -1.51
N ASP A 180 -17.08 -6.04 -0.99
CA ASP A 180 -16.30 -6.72 0.06
C ASP A 180 -15.24 -7.69 -0.50
N SER A 181 -14.86 -7.54 -1.77
CA SER A 181 -13.90 -8.43 -2.42
C SER A 181 -12.51 -8.33 -1.78
N PRO A 182 -11.89 -9.46 -1.36
CA PRO A 182 -10.57 -9.45 -0.71
C PRO A 182 -9.44 -9.16 -1.70
N SER A 183 -9.65 -9.43 -2.98
CA SER A 183 -8.70 -9.25 -4.09
C SER A 183 -9.37 -8.54 -5.27
N GLY A 184 -8.58 -8.10 -6.24
CA GLY A 184 -9.09 -7.61 -7.52
C GLY A 184 -9.32 -8.75 -8.52
N PRO A 185 -10.04 -8.49 -9.63
CA PRO A 185 -10.70 -7.22 -9.93
C PRO A 185 -11.86 -6.89 -9.00
N ALA A 186 -12.00 -5.61 -8.67
CA ALA A 186 -13.02 -5.12 -7.73
C ALA A 186 -13.42 -3.69 -8.09
N PRO A 187 -14.71 -3.36 -8.16
CA PRO A 187 -15.18 -2.02 -8.49
C PRO A 187 -14.61 -0.97 -7.53
N ARG A 188 -14.12 0.14 -8.08
CA ARG A 188 -13.49 1.24 -7.32
C ARG A 188 -14.34 2.51 -7.36
N ASP A 189 -14.38 3.20 -6.24
CA ASP A 189 -14.97 4.52 -6.14
C ASP A 189 -14.15 5.54 -6.97
N ALA A 190 -14.85 6.43 -7.67
CA ALA A 190 -14.24 7.49 -8.46
C ALA A 190 -13.74 8.65 -7.59
N ASP A 191 -14.26 8.80 -6.37
CA ASP A 191 -13.83 9.76 -5.34
C ASP A 191 -13.76 9.08 -3.95
N PRO A 192 -12.74 8.21 -3.71
CA PRO A 192 -12.59 7.50 -2.44
C PRO A 192 -12.45 8.42 -1.21
N ALA A 193 -11.95 9.64 -1.41
CA ALA A 193 -11.76 10.62 -0.34
C ALA A 193 -13.11 11.17 0.13
N ARG A 194 -13.94 11.66 -0.81
CA ARG A 194 -15.30 12.12 -0.50
C ARG A 194 -16.15 10.98 0.08
N ALA A 195 -16.07 9.78 -0.48
CA ALA A 195 -16.80 8.61 0.02
C ALA A 195 -16.43 8.32 1.48
N THR A 196 -15.14 8.35 1.81
CA THR A 196 -14.64 8.14 3.17
C THR A 196 -15.07 9.25 4.13
N ALA A 197 -14.97 10.52 3.71
CA ALA A 197 -15.40 11.66 4.51
C ALA A 197 -16.92 11.65 4.77
N THR A 198 -17.71 11.23 3.77
CA THR A 198 -19.17 11.09 3.89
C THR A 198 -19.54 9.99 4.88
N ALA A 199 -18.87 8.84 4.79
CA ALA A 199 -19.04 7.74 5.75
C ALA A 199 -18.66 8.18 7.17
N PHE A 200 -17.58 8.94 7.33
CA PHE A 200 -17.15 9.49 8.61
C PHE A 200 -18.16 10.49 9.19
N ALA A 201 -18.69 11.41 8.39
CA ALA A 201 -19.74 12.35 8.81
C ALA A 201 -20.99 11.63 9.30
N ALA A 202 -21.43 10.60 8.58
CA ALA A 202 -22.57 9.78 8.99
C ALA A 202 -22.31 9.04 10.32
N LEU A 203 -21.07 8.58 10.54
CA LEU A 203 -20.66 7.97 11.80
C LEU A 203 -20.63 8.97 12.96
N LEU A 204 -20.17 10.22 12.75
CA LEU A 204 -20.23 11.29 13.75
C LEU A 204 -21.67 11.62 14.16
N THR A 205 -22.56 11.77 13.18
CA THR A 205 -23.98 12.03 13.42
C THR A 205 -24.60 10.90 14.24
N ARG A 206 -24.33 9.63 13.88
CA ARG A 206 -24.77 8.46 14.67
C ARG A 206 -24.19 8.42 16.08
N ALA A 207 -23.01 9.00 16.30
CA ALA A 207 -22.38 9.12 17.62
C ALA A 207 -22.86 10.34 18.44
N GLY A 208 -23.86 11.07 17.94
CA GLY A 208 -24.51 12.19 18.62
C GLY A 208 -23.81 13.54 18.41
N VAL A 209 -23.01 13.70 17.36
CA VAL A 209 -22.47 14.99 16.92
C VAL A 209 -22.95 15.25 15.49
N PRO A 210 -24.03 16.04 15.31
CA PRO A 210 -24.53 16.35 13.97
C PRO A 210 -23.47 17.10 13.15
N VAL A 211 -23.29 16.66 11.90
CA VAL A 211 -22.47 17.35 10.90
C VAL A 211 -23.36 18.23 10.03
N THR A 212 -22.97 19.50 9.87
CA THR A 212 -23.70 20.51 9.08
C THR A 212 -23.10 20.70 7.70
N GLY A 213 -23.93 20.55 6.67
CA GLY A 213 -23.50 20.58 5.27
C GLY A 213 -22.76 19.31 4.83
N ASP A 214 -22.37 19.27 3.57
CA ASP A 214 -21.58 18.17 3.02
C ASP A 214 -20.09 18.31 3.36
N PRO A 215 -19.37 17.19 3.54
CA PRO A 215 -17.93 17.23 3.70
C PRO A 215 -17.25 17.85 2.47
N ALA A 216 -16.30 18.73 2.69
CA ALA A 216 -15.51 19.39 1.65
C ALA A 216 -14.01 19.34 1.97
N PRO A 217 -13.13 19.46 0.96
CA PRO A 217 -11.70 19.66 1.18
C PRO A 217 -11.42 20.91 2.04
#